data_AF-A0A524AF58-F1
#
_entry.id   AF-A0A524AF58-F1
#
_cell.length_a   1.000
_cell.length_b   1.000
_cell.length_c   1.000
_cell.angle_alpha   90.00
_cell.angle_beta   90.00
_cell.angle_gamma   90.00
#
_symmetry.space_group_name_H-M   'P 1'
#
loop_
_entity.id
_entity.type
_entity.pdbx_description
1 polymer ?
#
loop_
_entity_poly.entity_id
_entity_poly.type
_entity_poly.pdbx_seq_one_letter_code
_entity_poly.pdbx_strand_id
1 'polypeptide(L)'
;MTEERQDSGCTGETEQPSSAEEWKGIFLGIEQQIRRECARIVGVPEDSDWPTIGRETGDATRKGVAKGVGASEEADWEEIGGHVERTVRSGISNAVGASPDADWSTIGQTVDQKVRSFLQDPFGPKAEAEGEEEDLVDPWQ
;
A
#
# COMPACT_ATOMS: atom_id res chain seq x y z
N MET A 1 -85.08 -16.90 25.70
CA MET A 1 -84.29 -15.67 25.93
C MET A 1 -82.93 -16.15 26.41
N THR A 2 -82.04 -16.46 25.47
CA THR A 2 -80.99 -15.55 24.92
C THR A 2 -79.90 -15.31 25.95
N GLU A 3 -78.61 -15.49 25.69
CA GLU A 3 -77.84 -16.02 24.57
C GLU A 3 -76.41 -16.10 25.12
N GLU A 4 -75.63 -17.05 24.62
CA GLU A 4 -74.22 -17.19 24.95
C GLU A 4 -73.43 -15.92 24.60
N ARG A 5 -72.45 -15.58 25.44
CA ARG A 5 -71.33 -14.74 25.02
C ARG A 5 -70.03 -15.33 25.55
N GLN A 6 -69.61 -16.42 24.92
CA GLN A 6 -68.20 -16.72 24.77
C GLN A 6 -67.67 -15.75 23.72
N ASP A 7 -66.83 -14.81 24.13
CA ASP A 7 -66.01 -14.04 23.19
C ASP A 7 -64.56 -14.11 23.66
N SER A 8 -63.84 -14.98 22.97
CA SER A 8 -62.39 -15.02 22.75
C SER A 8 -61.61 -13.80 23.21
N GLY A 9 -61.11 -13.86 24.44
CA GLY A 9 -59.94 -13.11 24.87
C GLY A 9 -58.68 -13.95 24.67
N CYS A 10 -58.35 -14.30 23.42
CA CYS A 10 -57.03 -14.81 23.10
C CYS A 10 -56.08 -13.60 23.12
N THR A 11 -55.60 -13.24 24.32
CA THR A 11 -54.47 -12.36 24.48
C THR A 11 -53.27 -13.05 23.85
N GLY A 12 -53.02 -12.75 22.57
CA GLY A 12 -51.72 -12.94 21.98
C GLY A 12 -50.76 -12.08 22.78
N GLU A 13 -50.08 -12.69 23.74
CA GLU A 13 -48.84 -12.17 24.31
C GLU A 13 -47.95 -11.86 23.12
N THR A 14 -47.88 -10.58 22.77
CA THR A 14 -46.81 -10.08 21.93
C THR A 14 -45.61 -10.10 22.85
N GLU A 15 -44.91 -11.23 22.90
CA GLU A 15 -43.59 -11.33 23.51
C GLU A 15 -42.77 -10.22 22.87
N GLN A 16 -42.58 -9.12 23.61
CA GLN A 16 -41.66 -8.09 23.18
C GLN A 16 -40.31 -8.79 23.06
N PRO A 17 -39.64 -8.71 21.90
CA PRO A 17 -38.33 -9.31 21.76
C PRO A 17 -37.47 -8.80 22.91
N SER A 18 -36.79 -9.71 23.58
CA SER A 18 -35.91 -9.32 24.67
C SER A 18 -34.92 -8.28 24.13
N SER A 19 -34.53 -7.30 24.95
CA SER A 19 -33.58 -6.26 24.51
C SER A 19 -32.35 -6.84 23.79
N ALA A 20 -31.91 -8.05 24.18
CA ALA A 20 -30.82 -8.77 23.52
C ALA A 20 -31.11 -9.17 22.05
N GLU A 21 -32.34 -9.56 21.72
CA GLU A 21 -32.75 -9.91 20.36
C GLU A 21 -32.85 -8.67 19.47
N GLU A 22 -33.31 -7.55 20.03
CA GLU A 22 -33.30 -6.26 19.35
C GLU A 22 -31.85 -5.82 19.03
N TRP A 23 -30.95 -5.86 20.01
CA TRP A 23 -29.53 -5.58 19.80
C TRP A 23 -28.91 -6.50 18.75
N LYS A 24 -29.21 -7.80 18.80
CA LYS A 24 -28.75 -8.76 17.80
C LYS A 24 -29.26 -8.40 16.40
N GLY A 25 -30.52 -7.99 16.27
CA GLY A 25 -31.10 -7.51 15.02
C GLY A 25 -30.37 -6.28 14.47
N ILE A 26 -30.05 -5.32 15.33
CA ILE A 26 -29.28 -4.12 14.96
C ILE A 26 -27.89 -4.51 14.45
N PHE A 27 -27.15 -5.35 15.18
CA PHE A 27 -25.80 -5.78 14.76
C PHE A 27 -25.83 -6.53 13.43
N LEU A 28 -26.80 -7.43 13.21
CA LEU A 28 -26.97 -8.12 11.94
C LEU A 28 -27.34 -7.16 10.79
N GLY A 29 -28.12 -6.11 11.08
CA GLY A 29 -28.43 -5.07 10.11
C GLY A 29 -27.19 -4.26 9.72
N ILE A 30 -26.39 -3.84 10.70
CA ILE A 30 -25.14 -3.10 10.48
C ILE A 30 -24.13 -3.97 9.72
N GLU A 31 -23.93 -5.23 10.13
CA GLU A 31 -23.01 -6.15 9.45
C GLU A 31 -23.37 -6.30 7.97
N GLN A 32 -24.64 -6.52 7.67
CA GLN A 32 -25.10 -6.65 6.28
C GLN A 32 -24.90 -5.37 5.46
N GLN A 33 -25.08 -4.20 6.06
CA GLN A 33 -24.79 -2.93 5.40
C GLN A 33 -23.30 -2.78 5.11
N ILE A 34 -22.43 -3.02 6.10
CA ILE A 34 -20.97 -2.93 5.92
C ILE A 34 -20.51 -3.92 4.86
N ARG A 35 -20.99 -5.17 4.90
CA ARG A 35 -20.62 -6.21 3.92
C ARG A 35 -20.99 -5.79 2.50
N ARG A 36 -22.19 -5.23 2.31
CA ARG A 36 -22.65 -4.72 1.02
C ARG A 36 -21.78 -3.58 0.49
N GLU A 37 -21.43 -2.62 1.35
CA GLU A 37 -20.56 -1.50 0.97
C GLU A 37 -19.15 -1.99 0.62
N CYS A 38 -18.58 -2.90 1.41
CA CYS A 38 -17.28 -3.50 1.11
C CYS A 38 -17.30 -4.27 -0.21
N ALA A 39 -18.34 -5.08 -0.45
CA ALA A 39 -18.50 -5.79 -1.71
C ALA A 39 -18.51 -4.82 -2.91
N ARG A 40 -19.26 -3.71 -2.79
CA ARG A 40 -19.31 -2.67 -3.83
C ARG A 40 -17.96 -2.02 -4.08
N ILE A 41 -17.22 -1.67 -3.02
CA ILE A 41 -15.89 -1.06 -3.13
C ILE A 41 -14.92 -1.99 -3.86
N VAL A 42 -14.97 -3.28 -3.55
CA VAL A 42 -14.10 -4.30 -4.15
C VAL A 42 -14.56 -4.70 -5.56
N GLY A 43 -15.82 -4.40 -5.91
CA GLY A 43 -16.39 -4.73 -7.21
C GLY A 43 -16.94 -6.16 -7.33
N VAL A 44 -17.27 -6.78 -6.20
CA VAL A 44 -17.86 -8.14 -6.12
C VAL A 44 -19.37 -8.06 -5.89
N PRO A 45 -20.14 -9.14 -6.12
CA PRO A 45 -21.58 -9.14 -5.84
C PRO A 45 -21.89 -8.71 -4.40
N GLU A 46 -22.93 -7.88 -4.23
CA GLU A 46 -23.29 -7.26 -2.94
C GLU A 46 -23.70 -8.28 -1.85
N ASP A 47 -24.04 -9.50 -2.24
CA ASP A 47 -24.36 -10.64 -1.39
C ASP A 47 -23.13 -11.52 -1.05
N SER A 48 -21.95 -11.17 -1.55
CA SER A 48 -20.71 -11.89 -1.30
C SER A 48 -20.40 -11.98 0.20
N ASP A 49 -19.80 -13.11 0.57
CA ASP A 49 -19.33 -13.35 1.93
C ASP A 49 -17.99 -12.67 2.20
N TRP A 50 -17.64 -12.54 3.50
CA TRP A 50 -16.37 -11.94 3.92
C TRP A 50 -15.13 -12.63 3.32
N PRO A 51 -15.06 -13.98 3.25
CA PRO A 51 -13.94 -14.66 2.58
C PRO A 51 -13.76 -14.23 1.12
N THR A 52 -14.85 -14.12 0.35
CA THR A 52 -14.79 -13.67 -1.04
C THR A 52 -14.34 -12.23 -1.13
N ILE A 53 -14.96 -11.32 -0.37
CA ILE A 53 -14.58 -9.90 -0.34
C ILE A 53 -13.09 -9.75 0.00
N GLY A 54 -12.61 -10.47 1.01
CA GLY A 54 -11.20 -10.44 1.45
C GLY A 54 -10.24 -10.95 0.38
N ARG A 55 -10.56 -12.07 -0.28
CA ARG A 55 -9.72 -12.62 -1.35
C ARG A 55 -9.63 -11.64 -2.53
N GLU A 56 -10.75 -11.15 -3.01
CA GLU A 56 -10.78 -10.23 -4.16
C GLU A 56 -10.11 -8.89 -3.83
N THR A 57 -10.21 -8.41 -2.58
CA THR A 57 -9.44 -7.25 -2.09
C THR A 57 -7.94 -7.52 -2.14
N GLY A 58 -7.52 -8.70 -1.67
CA GLY A 58 -6.12 -9.12 -1.69
C GLY A 58 -5.58 -9.22 -3.11
N ASP A 59 -6.35 -9.82 -4.02
CA ASP A 59 -5.99 -9.94 -5.43
C ASP A 59 -5.92 -8.59 -6.14
N ALA A 60 -6.89 -7.70 -5.90
CA ALA A 60 -6.85 -6.34 -6.43
C ALA A 60 -5.62 -5.57 -5.94
N THR A 61 -5.28 -5.72 -4.65
CA THR A 61 -4.08 -5.12 -4.06
C THR A 61 -2.81 -5.66 -4.70
N ARG A 62 -2.69 -6.98 -4.82
CA ARG A 62 -1.56 -7.65 -5.46
C ARG A 62 -1.37 -7.17 -6.89
N LYS A 63 -2.44 -7.15 -7.70
CA LYS A 63 -2.42 -6.65 -9.08
C LYS A 63 -2.00 -5.18 -9.16
N GLY A 64 -2.52 -4.34 -8.26
CA GLY A 64 -2.15 -2.93 -8.17
C GLY A 64 -0.67 -2.73 -7.90
N VAL A 65 -0.10 -3.47 -6.94
CA VAL A 65 1.34 -3.44 -6.64
C VAL A 65 2.15 -3.98 -7.81
N ALA A 66 1.77 -5.13 -8.37
CA ALA A 66 2.45 -5.73 -9.52
C ALA A 66 2.57 -4.72 -10.68
N LYS A 67 1.45 -4.07 -11.03
CA LYS A 67 1.43 -3.02 -12.05
C LYS A 67 2.32 -1.83 -11.68
N GLY A 68 2.28 -1.39 -10.42
CA GLY A 68 3.12 -0.28 -9.94
C GLY A 68 4.61 -0.54 -10.04
N VAL A 69 5.02 -1.82 -9.94
CA VAL A 69 6.42 -2.23 -10.05
C VAL A 69 6.79 -2.74 -11.44
N GLY A 70 5.85 -2.78 -12.39
CA GLY A 70 6.08 -3.30 -13.74
C GLY A 70 6.13 -4.83 -13.84
N ALA A 71 5.65 -5.55 -12.82
CA ALA A 71 5.47 -7.00 -12.85
C ALA A 71 4.12 -7.39 -13.49
N SER A 72 3.99 -8.68 -13.84
CA SER A 72 2.75 -9.25 -14.38
C SER A 72 1.61 -9.17 -13.34
N GLU A 73 0.37 -8.93 -13.78
CA GLU A 73 -0.81 -9.00 -12.89
C GLU A 73 -1.07 -10.42 -12.35
N GLU A 74 -0.47 -11.44 -12.95
CA GLU A 74 -0.50 -12.82 -12.45
C GLU A 74 0.63 -13.10 -11.46
N ALA A 75 1.54 -12.14 -11.22
CA ALA A 75 2.71 -12.36 -10.38
C ALA A 75 2.34 -12.53 -8.91
N ASP A 76 2.89 -13.55 -8.26
CA ASP A 76 2.71 -13.71 -6.82
C ASP A 76 3.54 -12.69 -6.02
N TRP A 77 3.38 -12.70 -4.69
CA TRP A 77 4.10 -11.76 -3.82
C TRP A 77 5.62 -11.96 -3.82
N GLU A 78 6.10 -13.18 -4.04
CA GLU A 78 7.53 -13.48 -4.11
C GLU A 78 8.15 -12.92 -5.39
N GLU A 79 7.45 -13.09 -6.52
CA GLU A 79 7.84 -12.52 -7.81
C GLU A 79 7.81 -10.98 -7.80
N ILE A 80 6.75 -10.39 -7.24
CA ILE A 80 6.64 -8.93 -7.04
C ILE A 80 7.81 -8.45 -6.17
N GLY A 81 8.07 -9.11 -5.05
CA GLY A 81 9.17 -8.78 -4.14
C GLY A 81 10.53 -8.82 -4.83
N GLY A 82 10.79 -9.88 -5.61
CA GLY A 82 12.01 -9.99 -6.40
C GLY A 82 12.14 -8.91 -7.48
N HIS A 83 11.02 -8.46 -8.08
CA HIS A 83 11.03 -7.34 -9.02
C HIS A 83 11.38 -6.02 -8.33
N VAL A 84 10.76 -5.75 -7.18
CA VAL A 84 11.09 -4.58 -6.36
C VAL A 84 12.56 -4.58 -5.98
N GLU A 85 13.07 -5.70 -5.46
CA GLU A 85 14.48 -5.82 -5.05
C GLU A 85 15.41 -5.52 -6.22
N ARG A 86 15.20 -6.16 -7.38
CA ARG A 86 16.02 -5.92 -8.57
C ARG A 86 15.99 -4.46 -9.02
N THR A 87 14.82 -3.84 -9.04
CA THR A 87 14.66 -2.43 -9.43
C THR A 87 15.38 -1.48 -8.48
N VAL A 88 15.21 -1.67 -7.17
CA VAL A 88 15.90 -0.83 -6.16
C VAL A 88 17.40 -1.04 -6.24
N ARG A 89 17.84 -2.29 -6.30
CA ARG A 89 19.26 -2.67 -6.39
C ARG A 89 19.92 -2.08 -7.63
N SER A 90 19.30 -2.22 -8.79
CA SER A 90 19.78 -1.63 -10.04
C SER A 90 19.82 -0.10 -9.98
N GLY A 91 18.79 0.54 -9.42
CA GLY A 91 18.74 1.99 -9.23
C GLY A 91 19.89 2.52 -8.36
N ILE A 92 20.13 1.87 -7.21
CA ILE A 92 21.24 2.22 -6.32
C ILE A 92 22.57 1.93 -7.00
N SER A 93 22.73 0.75 -7.60
CA SER A 93 23.94 0.38 -8.35
C SER A 93 24.29 1.43 -9.39
N ASN A 94 23.34 1.83 -10.22
CA ASN A 94 23.55 2.86 -11.24
C ASN A 94 23.96 4.21 -10.62
N ALA A 95 23.30 4.64 -9.53
CA ALA A 95 23.62 5.88 -8.84
C ALA A 95 25.05 5.87 -8.24
N VAL A 96 25.50 4.70 -7.76
CA VAL A 96 26.82 4.53 -7.14
C VAL A 96 27.87 4.01 -8.12
N GLY A 97 27.53 3.82 -9.39
CA GLY A 97 28.41 3.27 -10.41
C GLY A 97 28.82 1.80 -10.19
N ALA A 98 28.07 1.05 -9.38
CA ALA A 98 28.24 -0.39 -9.26
C ALA A 98 27.50 -1.13 -10.39
N SER A 99 27.82 -2.40 -10.59
CA SER A 99 27.11 -3.24 -11.56
C SER A 99 25.62 -3.33 -11.23
N PRO A 100 24.70 -3.24 -12.22
CA PRO A 100 23.25 -3.36 -11.98
C PRO A 100 22.83 -4.71 -11.37
N ASP A 101 23.67 -5.73 -11.51
CA ASP A 101 23.46 -7.07 -10.92
C ASP A 101 24.23 -7.29 -9.61
N ALA A 102 24.92 -6.27 -9.09
CA ALA A 102 25.68 -6.35 -7.84
C ALA A 102 24.79 -6.70 -6.65
N ASP A 103 25.27 -7.57 -5.76
CA ASP A 103 24.59 -7.84 -4.49
C ASP A 103 24.72 -6.65 -3.51
N TRP A 104 23.92 -6.68 -2.43
CA TRP A 104 23.92 -5.63 -1.42
C TRP A 104 25.28 -5.40 -0.76
N SER A 105 26.08 -6.46 -0.60
CA SER A 105 27.42 -6.35 -0.02
C SER A 105 28.33 -5.53 -0.94
N THR A 106 28.30 -5.83 -2.25
CA THR A 106 29.07 -5.15 -3.28
C THR A 106 28.66 -3.69 -3.40
N ILE A 107 27.35 -3.41 -3.44
CA ILE A 107 26.82 -2.04 -3.46
C ILE A 107 27.28 -1.27 -2.22
N GLY A 108 27.17 -1.87 -1.03
CA GLY A 108 27.61 -1.26 0.22
C GLY A 108 29.10 -0.91 0.22
N GLN A 109 29.95 -1.80 -0.32
CA GLN A 109 31.38 -1.53 -0.47
C GLN A 109 31.65 -0.37 -1.44
N THR A 110 30.94 -0.30 -2.57
CA THR A 110 31.10 0.82 -3.52
C THR A 110 30.65 2.15 -2.92
N VAL A 111 29.56 2.15 -2.13
CA VAL A 111 29.11 3.33 -1.39
C VAL A 111 30.15 3.78 -0.37
N ASP A 112 30.66 2.86 0.47
CA ASP A 112 31.70 3.18 1.47
C ASP A 112 32.95 3.76 0.81
N GLN A 113 33.40 3.17 -0.30
CA GLN A 113 34.54 3.68 -1.07
C GLN A 113 34.29 5.10 -1.60
N LYS A 114 33.11 5.38 -2.16
CA LYS A 114 32.77 6.73 -2.66
C LYS A 114 32.69 7.75 -1.54
N VAL A 115 32.04 7.43 -0.44
CA VAL A 115 31.93 8.32 0.73
C VAL A 115 33.31 8.58 1.32
N ARG A 116 34.13 7.54 1.49
CA ARG A 116 35.50 7.69 1.98
C ARG A 116 36.35 8.54 1.03
N SER A 117 36.26 8.30 -0.28
CA SER A 117 36.96 9.12 -1.27
C SER A 117 36.52 10.58 -1.23
N PHE A 118 35.22 10.86 -1.06
CA PHE A 118 34.70 12.22 -0.93
C PHE A 118 35.18 12.90 0.37
N LEU A 119 35.18 12.18 1.49
CA LEU A 119 35.63 12.72 2.77
C LEU A 119 37.17 12.87 2.86
N GLN A 120 37.90 12.02 2.16
CA GLN A 120 39.37 12.11 2.01
C GLN A 120 39.80 13.08 0.92
N ASP A 121 38.86 13.58 0.11
CA ASP A 121 39.04 14.66 -0.82
C ASP A 121 38.45 15.96 -0.26
N PRO A 122 39.13 16.65 0.67
CA PRO A 122 38.64 17.93 1.16
C PRO A 122 38.65 19.03 0.07
N PHE A 123 39.31 18.83 -1.08
CA PHE A 123 39.43 19.77 -2.21
C PHE A 123 39.89 19.08 -3.53
N GLY A 124 38.99 18.60 -4.38
CA GLY A 124 39.30 18.09 -5.73
C GLY A 124 39.62 19.21 -6.74
N PRO A 125 40.37 18.91 -7.83
CA PRO A 125 41.54 19.65 -8.28
C PRO A 125 41.28 21.14 -8.50
N LYS A 126 42.09 21.99 -7.87
CA LYS A 126 42.34 23.34 -8.39
C LYS A 126 42.91 23.14 -9.79
N ALA A 127 42.12 23.46 -10.81
CA ALA A 127 42.64 23.59 -12.16
C ALA A 127 43.81 24.58 -12.09
N GLU A 128 45.02 24.10 -12.26
CA GLU A 128 46.14 24.92 -12.67
C GLU A 128 45.80 25.38 -14.09
N ALA A 129 45.04 26.48 -14.19
CA ALA A 129 45.09 27.34 -15.34
C ALA A 129 46.37 28.17 -15.17
N GLU A 130 47.44 27.69 -15.77
CA GLU A 130 48.55 28.54 -16.16
C GLU A 130 48.00 29.68 -17.01
N GLY A 131 48.17 30.91 -16.50
CA GLY A 131 48.33 32.13 -17.29
C GLY A 131 47.17 32.58 -18.17
N GLU A 132 46.39 33.54 -17.67
CA GLU A 132 45.93 34.69 -18.46
C GLU A 132 45.66 35.85 -17.50
N GLU A 133 46.57 36.84 -17.51
CA GLU A 133 46.32 38.17 -16.97
C GLU A 133 45.25 38.84 -17.86
N GLU A 134 43.98 38.56 -17.59
CA GLU A 134 42.89 39.40 -18.11
C GLU A 134 42.44 40.36 -17.01
N ASP A 135 43.04 41.56 -17.10
CA ASP A 135 42.44 42.87 -16.85
C ASP A 135 41.26 42.88 -15.86
N LEU A 136 41.58 42.78 -14.57
CA LEU A 136 40.64 43.04 -13.48
C LEU A 136 40.37 44.55 -13.41
N VAL A 137 39.48 45.05 -14.26
CA VAL A 137 38.98 46.42 -14.18
C VAL A 137 38.20 46.59 -12.88
N ASP A 138 38.76 47.37 -11.95
CA ASP A 138 38.08 47.80 -10.72
C ASP A 138 36.96 48.81 -11.08
N PRO A 139 35.69 48.51 -10.82
CA PRO A 139 34.59 49.42 -11.13
C PRO A 139 34.45 50.60 -10.15
N TRP A 140 35.38 50.79 -9.21
CA TRP A 140 35.35 51.89 -8.22
C TRP A 140 36.63 52.73 -8.15
N GLN A 141 37.34 52.89 -9.28
CA GLN A 141 38.23 54.03 -9.51
C GLN A 141 37.59 55.07 -10.44
#